data_AF-A0A2V6ERT2-F1
#
_entry.id   AF-A0A2V6ERT2-F1
#
_cell.length_a   1.000
_cell.length_b   1.000
_cell.length_c   1.000
_cell.angle_alpha   90.00
_cell.angle_beta   90.00
_cell.angle_gamma   90.00
#
_symmetry.space_group_name_H-M   'P 1'
#
loop_
_entity.id
_entity.type
_entity.pdbx_description
1 polymer ?
#
loop_
_entity_poly.entity_id
_entity_poly.type
_entity_poly.pdbx_seq_one_letter_code
_entity_poly.pdbx_strand_id
1 'polypeptide(L)'
;MRGRHHLSYETKDDFAIETSDSFLSLWKNISGSFFVVTIAIASISLLVGGIVIMNIMLVSVTERTREIGVRKALGARSGDILRQFLIESSTISVIGGALGVIFGVLAAKLVSWVSPLPSAVQLWSVMGGLAVALSVGL
;
A
#
# COMPACT_ATOMS: atom_id res chain seq x y z
N MET A 1 28.16 40.44 6.73
CA MET A 1 28.84 39.14 6.99
C MET A 1 30.01 38.91 6.02
N ARG A 2 29.85 39.05 4.69
CA ARG A 2 30.96 39.00 3.71
C ARG A 2 32.13 39.96 3.99
N GLY A 3 31.83 41.22 4.31
CA GLY A 3 32.86 42.22 4.64
C GLY A 3 33.67 41.96 5.92
N ARG A 4 33.26 41.00 6.77
CA ARG A 4 34.03 40.59 7.96
C ARG A 4 35.05 39.48 7.68
N HIS A 5 34.88 38.75 6.58
CA HIS A 5 35.68 37.57 6.24
C HIS A 5 36.54 37.75 4.98
N HIS A 6 36.64 38.98 4.46
CA HIS A 6 37.56 39.35 3.37
C HIS A 6 37.55 38.36 2.17
N LEU A 7 36.37 37.85 1.80
CA LEU A 7 36.22 36.99 0.63
C LEU A 7 36.18 37.84 -0.65
N SER A 8 36.96 37.44 -1.65
CA SER A 8 37.01 38.09 -2.97
C SER A 8 35.71 37.86 -3.75
N TYR A 9 35.36 38.76 -4.67
CA TYR A 9 34.07 38.76 -5.38
C TYR A 9 33.78 37.47 -6.19
N GLU A 10 34.80 36.68 -6.52
CA GLU A 10 34.67 35.41 -7.26
C GLU A 10 34.62 34.16 -6.36
N THR A 11 34.79 34.29 -5.04
CA THR A 11 34.84 33.15 -4.12
C THR A 11 33.44 32.81 -3.60
N LYS A 12 33.05 31.53 -3.66
CA LYS A 12 31.79 31.05 -3.05
C LYS A 12 31.77 31.38 -1.56
N ASP A 13 30.61 31.83 -1.07
CA ASP A 13 30.45 32.19 0.34
C ASP A 13 30.66 31.01 1.27
N ASP A 14 31.57 31.19 2.22
CA ASP A 14 31.91 30.21 3.27
C ASP A 14 31.07 30.40 4.55
N PHE A 15 29.87 30.99 4.41
CA PHE A 15 28.91 31.14 5.50
C PHE A 15 27.70 30.27 5.20
N ALA A 16 27.61 29.14 5.89
CA ALA A 16 26.32 28.46 6.02
C ALA A 16 25.44 29.37 6.89
N ILE A 17 24.38 29.94 6.31
CA ILE A 17 23.22 30.19 7.14
C ILE A 17 22.75 28.79 7.52
N GLU A 18 23.11 28.34 8.71
CA GLU A 18 22.53 27.17 9.39
C GLU A 18 21.06 27.49 9.68
N THR A 19 20.29 27.74 8.62
CA THR A 19 18.86 27.96 8.67
C THR A 19 18.28 26.61 9.02
N SER A 20 17.40 26.58 10.02
CA SER A 20 16.59 25.39 10.31
C SER A 20 15.91 24.82 9.06
N ASP A 21 15.69 25.63 8.02
CA ASP A 21 15.21 25.24 6.70
C ASP A 21 16.12 24.27 5.94
N SER A 22 17.45 24.38 6.06
CA SER A 22 18.40 23.43 5.46
C SER A 22 18.30 22.07 6.15
N PHE A 23 18.18 22.04 7.48
CA PHE A 23 17.98 20.79 8.23
C PHE A 23 16.60 20.17 7.97
N LEU A 24 15.54 20.99 7.93
CA LEU A 24 14.19 20.54 7.61
C LEU A 24 14.07 20.01 6.17
N SER A 25 14.72 20.64 5.21
CA SER A 25 14.72 20.18 3.81
C SER A 25 15.50 18.88 3.64
N LEU A 26 16.65 18.70 4.32
CA LEU A 26 17.35 17.41 4.38
C LEU A 26 16.46 16.31 4.99
N TRP A 27 15.82 16.58 6.13
CA TRP A 27 14.91 15.63 6.77
C TRP A 27 13.72 15.26 5.88
N LYS A 28 13.13 16.26 5.20
CA LYS A 28 12.02 16.07 4.26
C LYS A 28 12.43 15.25 3.04
N ASN A 29 13.62 15.50 2.49
CA ASN A 29 14.14 14.74 1.34
C ASN A 29 14.42 13.28 1.71
N ILE A 30 15.07 13.02 2.85
CA ILE A 30 15.33 11.67 3.34
C ILE A 30 14.01 10.92 3.59
N SER A 31 13.09 11.53 4.34
CA SER A 31 11.77 10.95 4.63
C SER A 31 10.96 10.70 3.35
N GLY A 32 11.02 11.64 2.40
CA GLY A 32 10.36 11.52 1.09
C GLY A 32 10.92 10.35 0.26
N SER A 33 12.24 10.16 0.28
CA SER A 33 12.87 9.01 -0.40
C SER A 33 12.40 7.68 0.17
N PHE A 34 12.34 7.55 1.50
CA PHE A 34 11.80 6.35 2.16
C PHE A 34 10.32 6.11 1.81
N PHE A 35 9.52 7.17 1.73
CA PHE A 35 8.12 7.08 1.33
C PHE A 35 7.96 6.52 -0.08
N VAL A 36 8.74 7.01 -1.06
CA VAL A 36 8.69 6.51 -2.44
C VAL A 36 9.07 5.03 -2.52
N VAL A 37 10.13 4.61 -1.84
CA VAL A 37 10.54 3.20 -1.81
C VAL A 37 9.47 2.32 -1.17
N THR A 38 8.84 2.79 -0.09
CA THR A 38 7.75 2.07 0.58
C THR A 38 6.56 1.88 -0.36
N ILE A 39 6.16 2.92 -1.09
CA ILE A 39 5.10 2.82 -2.10
C ILE A 39 5.46 1.81 -3.20
N ALA A 40 6.70 1.83 -3.68
CA ALA A 40 7.15 0.89 -4.71
C ALA A 40 7.04 -0.57 -4.23
N ILE A 41 7.54 -0.87 -3.03
CA ILE A 41 7.47 -2.21 -2.44
C ILE A 41 6.00 -2.61 -2.21
N ALA A 42 5.19 -1.73 -1.61
CA ALA A 42 3.77 -1.98 -1.38
C ALA A 42 3.01 -2.28 -2.69
N SER A 43 3.33 -1.57 -3.77
CA SER A 43 2.71 -1.77 -5.08
C SER A 43 3.07 -3.14 -5.67
N ILE A 44 4.33 -3.57 -5.54
CA ILE A 44 4.77 -4.90 -5.98
C ILE A 44 4.08 -5.99 -5.14
N SER A 45 4.03 -5.82 -3.81
CA SER A 45 3.34 -6.76 -2.92
C SER A 45 1.87 -6.92 -3.27
N LEU A 46 1.20 -5.82 -3.63
CA LEU A 46 -0.19 -5.85 -4.08
C LEU A 46 -0.34 -6.64 -5.38
N LEU A 47 0.52 -6.40 -6.38
CA LEU A 47 0.48 -7.14 -7.65
C LEU A 47 0.66 -8.64 -7.44
N VAL A 48 1.65 -9.04 -6.64
CA VAL A 48 1.87 -10.45 -6.30
C VAL A 48 0.66 -11.03 -5.57
N GLY A 49 0.09 -10.30 -4.60
CA GLY A 49 -1.13 -10.70 -3.91
C GLY A 49 -2.30 -10.93 -4.85
N GLY A 50 -2.51 -10.03 -5.82
CA GLY A 50 -3.55 -10.19 -6.84
C GLY A 50 -3.35 -11.39 -7.75
N ILE A 51 -2.12 -11.66 -8.17
CA ILE A 51 -1.80 -12.86 -8.97
C ILE A 51 -2.09 -14.13 -8.17
N VAL A 52 -1.76 -14.15 -6.88
CA VAL A 52 -2.04 -15.28 -5.99
C VAL A 52 -3.55 -15.51 -5.86
N ILE A 53 -4.33 -14.45 -5.60
CA ILE A 53 -5.79 -14.54 -5.52
C ILE A 53 -6.38 -15.06 -6.83
N MET A 54 -5.94 -14.51 -7.97
CA MET A 54 -6.36 -14.96 -9.30
C MET A 54 -6.09 -16.46 -9.50
N ASN A 55 -4.92 -16.95 -9.10
CA ASN A 55 -4.56 -18.35 -9.25
C ASN A 55 -5.44 -19.27 -8.38
N ILE A 56 -5.66 -18.90 -7.12
CA ILE A 56 -6.53 -19.66 -6.22
C ILE A 56 -7.96 -19.71 -6.79
N MET A 57 -8.48 -18.58 -7.27
CA MET A 57 -9.80 -18.52 -7.89
C MET A 57 -9.87 -19.40 -9.14
N LEU A 58 -8.86 -19.35 -10.02
CA LEU A 58 -8.79 -20.20 -11.22
C LEU A 58 -8.87 -21.68 -10.83
N VAL A 59 -8.02 -22.13 -9.89
CA VAL A 59 -8.02 -23.52 -9.43
C VAL A 59 -9.38 -23.92 -8.86
N SER A 60 -9.96 -23.11 -7.96
CA SER A 60 -11.26 -23.41 -7.35
C SER A 60 -12.40 -23.50 -8.38
N VAL A 61 -12.38 -22.66 -9.41
CA VAL A 61 -13.35 -22.67 -10.50
C VAL A 61 -13.19 -23.94 -11.31
N THR A 62 -11.94 -24.30 -11.64
CA THR A 62 -11.65 -25.52 -12.41
C THR A 62 -12.10 -26.79 -11.70
N GLU A 63 -11.92 -26.89 -10.38
CA GLU A 63 -12.39 -28.01 -9.56
C GLU A 63 -13.92 -28.13 -9.55
N ARG A 64 -14.63 -27.00 -9.47
CA ARG A 64 -16.10 -26.95 -9.43
C ARG A 64 -16.78 -26.90 -10.81
N THR A 65 -16.02 -27.05 -11.91
CA THR A 65 -16.56 -26.98 -13.29
C THR A 65 -17.74 -27.91 -13.56
N ARG A 66 -17.67 -29.15 -13.05
CA ARG A 66 -18.73 -30.15 -13.22
C ARG A 66 -20.04 -29.70 -12.56
N GLU A 67 -19.97 -29.13 -11.37
CA GLU A 67 -21.14 -28.63 -10.63
C GLU A 67 -21.80 -27.44 -11.34
N ILE A 68 -20.97 -26.53 -11.87
CA ILE A 68 -21.42 -25.36 -12.64
C ILE A 68 -22.12 -25.80 -13.94
N GLY A 69 -21.61 -26.86 -14.59
CA GLY A 69 -22.24 -27.47 -15.75
C GLY A 69 -23.64 -28.00 -15.46
N VAL A 70 -23.81 -28.69 -14.34
CA VAL A 70 -25.13 -29.19 -13.88
C VAL A 70 -26.08 -28.03 -13.57
N ARG A 71 -25.63 -26.98 -12.88
CA ARG A 71 -26.46 -25.79 -12.61
C ARG A 71 -26.91 -25.08 -13.90
N LYS A 72 -26.02 -24.92 -14.87
CA LYS A 72 -26.36 -24.33 -16.18
C LYS A 72 -27.35 -25.20 -16.96
N ALA A 73 -27.22 -26.52 -16.90
CA ALA A 73 -28.16 -27.45 -17.53
C ALA A 73 -29.58 -27.39 -16.92
N LEU A 74 -29.68 -27.04 -15.63
CA LEU A 74 -30.94 -26.80 -14.92
C LEU A 74 -31.50 -25.38 -15.12
N GLY A 75 -30.87 -24.56 -15.96
CA GLY A 75 -31.37 -23.23 -16.32
C GLY A 75 -30.70 -22.04 -15.61
N ALA A 76 -29.64 -22.25 -14.83
CA ALA A 76 -28.89 -21.14 -14.25
C ALA A 76 -28.20 -20.29 -15.34
N ARG A 77 -28.28 -18.96 -15.24
CA ARG A 77 -27.69 -18.05 -16.23
C ARG A 77 -26.20 -17.90 -15.94
N SER A 78 -25.40 -17.65 -16.99
CA SER A 78 -23.95 -17.38 -16.84
C SER A 78 -23.66 -16.21 -15.90
N GLY A 79 -24.57 -15.23 -15.82
CA GLY A 79 -24.47 -14.10 -14.90
C GLY A 79 -24.62 -14.49 -13.42
N ASP A 80 -25.39 -15.53 -13.10
CA ASP A 80 -25.56 -15.98 -11.71
C ASP A 80 -24.26 -16.61 -11.19
N ILE A 81 -23.60 -17.38 -12.06
CA ILE A 81 -22.29 -17.98 -11.79
C ILE A 81 -21.21 -16.90 -11.64
N LEU A 82 -21.20 -15.90 -12.53
CA LEU A 82 -20.25 -14.78 -12.44
C LEU A 82 -20.43 -14.01 -11.13
N ARG A 83 -21.68 -13.71 -10.74
CA ARG A 83 -21.97 -13.03 -9.46
C ARG A 83 -21.53 -13.86 -8.27
N GLN A 84 -21.71 -15.17 -8.29
CA GLN A 84 -21.22 -16.03 -7.21
C GLN A 84 -19.70 -15.92 -7.06
N PHE A 85 -18.96 -15.96 -8.18
CA PHE A 85 -17.50 -15.83 -8.13
C PHE A 85 -17.04 -14.45 -7.68
N LEU A 86 -17.68 -13.38 -8.15
CA LEU A 86 -17.38 -12.02 -7.70
C LEU A 86 -17.65 -11.85 -6.20
N ILE A 87 -18.70 -12.47 -5.67
CA ILE A 87 -18.99 -12.43 -4.23
C ILE A 87 -17.93 -13.25 -3.46
N GLU A 88 -17.52 -14.41 -3.97
CA GLU A 88 -16.47 -15.25 -3.34
C GLU A 88 -15.13 -14.51 -3.32
N SER A 89 -14.68 -13.94 -4.44
CA SER A 89 -13.43 -13.17 -4.51
C SER A 89 -13.49 -11.89 -3.67
N SER A 90 -14.57 -11.11 -3.76
CA SER A 90 -14.71 -9.89 -2.95
C SER A 90 -14.75 -10.18 -1.46
N THR A 91 -15.40 -11.26 -1.02
CA THR A 91 -15.42 -11.66 0.40
C THR A 91 -14.01 -12.00 0.89
N ILE A 92 -13.24 -12.75 0.10
CA ILE A 92 -11.84 -13.07 0.42
C ILE A 92 -10.99 -11.78 0.50
N SER A 93 -11.16 -10.86 -0.46
CA SER A 93 -10.43 -9.58 -0.46
C SER A 93 -10.81 -8.68 0.72
N VAL A 94 -12.09 -8.61 1.11
CA VAL A 94 -12.55 -7.85 2.28
C VAL A 94 -11.95 -8.40 3.56
N ILE A 95 -12.01 -9.73 3.75
CA ILE A 95 -11.48 -10.38 4.96
C ILE A 95 -9.96 -10.21 5.03
N GLY A 96 -9.26 -10.47 3.93
CA GLY A 96 -7.81 -10.27 3.84
C GLY A 96 -7.40 -8.82 4.10
N GLY A 97 -8.14 -7.85 3.53
CA GLY A 97 -7.93 -6.43 3.75
C GLY A 97 -8.17 -6.02 5.21
N ALA A 98 -9.24 -6.49 5.83
CA ALA A 98 -9.54 -6.22 7.24
C ALA A 98 -8.44 -6.79 8.17
N LEU A 99 -8.01 -8.03 7.93
CA LEU A 99 -6.91 -8.64 8.67
C LEU A 99 -5.59 -7.88 8.45
N GLY A 100 -5.29 -7.49 7.22
CA GLY A 100 -4.11 -6.68 6.88
C GLY A 100 -4.07 -5.35 7.62
N VAL A 101 -5.22 -4.65 7.71
CA VAL A 101 -5.34 -3.41 8.49
C VAL A 101 -5.10 -3.66 9.98
N ILE A 102 -5.70 -4.71 10.54
CA ILE A 102 -5.49 -5.07 11.95
C ILE A 102 -4.01 -5.33 12.23
N PHE A 103 -3.35 -6.15 11.41
CA PHE A 103 -1.92 -6.43 11.54
C PHE A 103 -1.05 -5.19 11.35
N GLY A 104 -1.38 -4.33 10.38
CA GLY A 104 -0.67 -3.08 10.14
C GLY A 104 -0.76 -2.11 11.33
N VAL A 105 -1.95 -1.96 11.92
CA VAL A 105 -2.18 -1.12 13.10
C VAL A 105 -1.46 -1.70 14.33
N LEU A 106 -1.49 -3.02 14.52
CA LEU A 106 -0.76 -3.68 15.60
C LEU A 106 0.75 -3.50 15.46
N ALA A 107 1.30 -3.68 14.25
CA ALA A 107 2.71 -3.43 13.97
C ALA A 107 3.09 -1.97 14.22
N ALA A 108 2.27 -1.02 13.78
CA ALA A 108 2.45 0.40 14.02
C ALA A 108 2.49 0.74 15.52
N LYS A 109 1.56 0.15 16.31
CA LYS A 109 1.55 0.29 17.77
C LYS A 109 2.80 -0.30 18.43
N LEU A 110 3.23 -1.49 18.02
CA LEU A 110 4.44 -2.13 18.56
C LEU A 110 5.69 -1.26 18.30
N VAL A 111 5.82 -0.71 17.09
CA VAL A 111 6.92 0.21 16.75
C VAL A 111 6.86 1.48 17.61
N SER A 112 5.68 2.06 17.81
CA SER A 112 5.53 3.26 18.65
C SER A 112 5.86 3.03 20.12
N TRP A 113 5.79 1.77 20.59
CA TRP A 113 6.09 1.43 21.97
C TRP A 113 7.59 1.25 22.21
N VAL A 114 8.32 0.76 21.19
CA VAL A 114 9.76 0.48 21.27
C VAL A 114 10.60 1.66 20.78
N SER A 115 10.05 2.55 19.95
CA SER A 115 10.77 3.67 19.33
C SER A 115 10.09 5.01 19.60
N PRO A 116 10.85 6.10 19.82
CA PRO A 116 10.31 7.46 19.96
C PRO A 116 9.77 8.06 18.64
N LEU A 117 9.66 7.27 17.57
CA LEU A 117 9.12 7.72 16.29
C LEU A 117 7.58 7.86 16.36
N PRO A 118 7.03 9.03 16.02
CA PRO A 118 5.58 9.22 15.98
C PRO A 118 4.98 8.39 14.85
N SER A 119 4.33 7.27 15.21
CA SER A 119 3.58 6.44 14.27
C SER A 119 2.14 6.95 14.17
N ALA A 120 1.86 7.74 13.14
CA ALA A 120 0.52 8.25 12.86
C ALA A 120 -0.12 7.42 11.73
N VAL A 121 -0.98 6.47 12.10
CA VAL A 121 -1.82 5.75 11.11
C VAL A 121 -2.93 6.68 10.67
N GLN A 122 -2.78 7.28 9.49
CA GLN A 122 -3.78 8.19 8.94
C GLN A 122 -4.94 7.40 8.31
N LEU A 123 -6.17 7.82 8.62
CA LEU A 123 -7.38 7.11 8.21
C LEU A 123 -7.50 6.98 6.68
N TRP A 124 -7.06 8.00 5.94
CA TRP A 124 -7.07 7.96 4.48
C TRP A 124 -6.12 6.90 3.90
N SER A 125 -5.00 6.58 4.56
CA SER A 125 -4.07 5.55 4.09
C SER A 125 -4.67 4.17 4.27
N VAL A 126 -5.40 3.95 5.37
CA VAL A 126 -6.17 2.72 5.61
C VAL A 126 -7.28 2.58 4.57
N MET A 127 -8.06 3.63 4.34
CA MET A 127 -9.12 3.65 3.33
C MET A 127 -8.57 3.44 1.91
N GLY A 128 -7.44 4.07 1.58
CA GLY A 128 -6.76 3.89 0.30
C GLY A 128 -6.28 2.46 0.10
N GLY A 129 -5.64 1.87 1.12
CA GLY A 129 -5.20 0.47 1.07
C GLY A 129 -6.36 -0.53 0.92
N LEU A 130 -7.46 -0.31 1.66
CA LEU A 130 -8.68 -1.11 1.54
C LEU A 130 -9.32 -0.98 0.15
N ALA A 131 -9.44 0.24 -0.37
CA ALA A 131 -9.99 0.48 -1.71
C ALA A 131 -9.17 -0.27 -2.78
N VAL A 132 -7.85 -0.21 -2.67
CA VAL A 132 -6.94 -0.91 -3.57
C VAL A 132 -7.07 -2.44 -3.41
N ALA A 133 -7.16 -2.98 -2.19
CA ALA A 133 -7.38 -4.41 -1.98
C ALA A 133 -8.72 -4.91 -2.54
N LEU A 134 -9.78 -4.11 -2.43
CA LEU A 134 -11.10 -4.42 -3.01
C LEU A 134 -11.07 -4.40 -4.54
N SER A 135 -10.32 -3.46 -5.14
CA SER A 135 -10.18 -3.37 -6.60
C SER A 135 -9.55 -4.61 -7.23
N VAL A 136 -8.75 -5.37 -6.48
CA VAL A 136 -8.15 -6.64 -6.93
C VAL A 136 -9.16 -7.79 -6.93
N GLY A 137 -10.20 -7.72 -6.09
CA GLY A 137 -11.23 -8.76 -5.99
C GLY A 137 -12.39 -8.61 -6.98
N LEU A 138 -12.49 -7.44 -7.64
CA LEU A 138 -13.48 -7.11 -8.67
C LEU A 138 -12.96 -7.44 -10.08
#